data_AF-Q0V1U2-F1
#
_entry.id   AF-Q0V1U2-F1
#
_cell.length_a   1.000
_cell.length_b   1.000
_cell.length_c   1.000
_cell.angle_alpha   90.00
_cell.angle_beta   90.00
_cell.angle_gamma   90.00
#
_symmetry.space_group_name_H-M   'P 1'
#
loop_
_entity.id
_entity.type
_entity.pdbx_description
1 polymer ?
#
loop_
_entity_poly.entity_id
_entity_poly.type
_entity_poly.pdbx_seq_one_letter_code
_entity_poly.pdbx_strand_id
1 'polypeptide(L)'
;MASAKQQENMLLTEHFSWPPISLIDDIINAINEVLYRCTDSFETGLLSADPALLGFADRYSAEGKTIEKDEDGNDTFPEARLEIEEGVLKLETLMENAVDKNFDRLEIWTLRNVLCLPRGEEELVNWVRLGHYENLQTPSKDTTLTPESLYTLRRKLIETQKLNAALAAEKKRNDAQIARLKALLLPSPTKREPRSSTSPAKPNGTQDTTAPFAFLTHTPAAQTPRHPTPPPNLQYRIPNTTYNTHILHDLATPLPAPTPRIPTTAPRYHRAAHFE
;
A
#
# COMPACT_ATOMS: atom_id res chain seq x y z
N MET A 1 -21.28 16.15 -17.32
CA MET A 1 -20.09 15.44 -17.86
C MET A 1 -18.92 16.39 -17.77
N ALA A 2 -17.73 15.92 -17.42
CA ALA A 2 -16.53 16.78 -17.39
C ALA A 2 -16.25 17.30 -18.82
N SER A 3 -15.79 18.55 -18.94
CA SER A 3 -15.33 19.10 -20.22
C SER A 3 -14.11 18.33 -20.72
N ALA A 4 -13.89 18.23 -22.03
CA ALA A 4 -12.71 17.55 -22.61
C ALA A 4 -11.39 18.08 -22.02
N LYS A 5 -11.29 19.40 -21.82
CA LYS A 5 -10.14 20.03 -21.15
C LYS A 5 -9.98 19.59 -19.68
N GLN A 6 -11.09 19.34 -19.01
CA GLN A 6 -11.09 18.90 -17.62
C GLN A 6 -10.68 17.42 -17.52
N GLN A 7 -11.07 16.59 -18.49
CA GLN A 7 -10.62 15.20 -18.59
C GLN A 7 -9.12 15.13 -18.91
N GLU A 8 -8.64 15.96 -19.85
CA GLU A 8 -7.22 16.11 -20.15
C GLU A 8 -6.42 16.49 -18.90
N ASN A 9 -6.86 17.53 -18.17
CA ASN A 9 -6.20 17.94 -16.94
C ASN A 9 -6.18 16.83 -15.87
N MET A 10 -7.26 16.06 -15.73
CA MET A 10 -7.30 14.92 -14.81
C MET A 10 -6.29 13.83 -15.23
N LEU A 11 -6.25 13.49 -16.52
CA LEU A 11 -5.36 12.48 -17.07
C LEU A 11 -3.88 12.88 -16.90
N LEU A 12 -3.55 14.14 -17.21
CA LEU A 12 -2.21 14.68 -17.06
C LEU A 12 -1.81 14.76 -15.58
N THR A 13 -2.72 15.21 -14.72
CA THR A 13 -2.46 15.27 -13.27
C THR A 13 -2.22 13.87 -12.70
N GLU A 14 -2.97 12.87 -13.17
CA GLU A 14 -2.75 11.48 -12.77
C GLU A 14 -1.41 10.94 -13.29
N HIS A 15 -1.06 11.24 -14.55
CA HIS A 15 0.21 10.82 -15.15
C HIS A 15 1.42 11.41 -14.43
N PHE A 16 1.40 12.72 -14.19
CA PHE A 16 2.50 13.43 -13.55
C PHE A 16 2.50 13.28 -12.03
N SER A 17 1.36 12.90 -11.43
CA SER A 17 1.10 12.94 -9.99
C SER A 17 1.05 14.37 -9.39
N TRP A 18 1.08 15.39 -10.24
CA TRP A 18 0.95 16.81 -9.87
C TRP A 18 0.26 17.58 -11.02
N PRO A 19 -0.45 18.69 -10.72
CA PRO A 19 -1.12 19.47 -11.75
C PRO A 19 -0.11 20.18 -12.67
N PRO A 20 -0.22 20.09 -14.01
CA PRO A 20 0.73 20.70 -14.94
C PRO A 20 1.10 22.18 -14.68
N ILE A 21 0.14 22.97 -14.19
CA ILE A 21 0.34 24.38 -13.83
C ILE A 21 1.35 24.56 -12.69
N SER A 22 1.40 23.63 -11.73
CA SER A 22 2.27 23.72 -10.56
C SER A 22 3.75 23.68 -10.91
N LEU A 23 4.15 22.95 -11.96
CA LEU A 23 5.55 22.99 -12.43
C LEU A 23 5.93 24.38 -12.93
N ILE A 24 5.01 25.07 -13.61
CA ILE A 24 5.29 26.41 -14.13
C ILE A 24 5.35 27.42 -12.98
N ASP A 25 4.45 27.31 -12.00
CA ASP A 25 4.48 28.12 -10.79
C ASP A 25 5.84 27.98 -10.06
N ASP A 26 6.33 26.75 -9.90
CA ASP A 26 7.63 26.49 -9.27
C ASP A 26 8.80 27.08 -10.07
N ILE A 27 8.75 27.02 -11.42
CA ILE A 27 9.75 27.64 -12.29
C ILE A 27 9.74 29.17 -12.14
N ILE A 28 8.56 29.80 -12.15
CA ILE A 28 8.43 31.25 -12.00
C ILE A 28 8.97 31.69 -10.63
N ASN A 29 8.60 30.97 -9.56
CA ASN A 29 9.09 31.24 -8.21
C ASN A 29 10.62 31.13 -8.13
N ALA A 30 11.21 30.08 -8.70
CA ALA A 30 12.66 29.89 -8.71
C ALA A 30 13.39 31.00 -9.47
N ILE A 31 12.81 31.48 -10.57
CA ILE A 31 13.43 32.53 -11.39
C ILE A 31 13.33 33.89 -10.72
N ASN A 32 12.21 34.19 -10.06
CA ASN A 32 12.09 35.40 -9.25
C ASN A 32 13.10 35.38 -8.09
N GLU A 33 13.26 34.24 -7.42
CA GLU A 33 14.28 34.10 -6.37
C GLU A 33 15.72 34.31 -6.91
N VAL A 34 16.04 33.75 -8.07
CA VAL A 34 17.34 33.95 -8.72
C VAL A 34 17.53 35.39 -9.17
N LEU A 35 16.47 36.04 -9.67
CA LEU A 35 16.50 37.44 -10.07
C LEU A 35 16.93 38.32 -8.91
N TYR A 36 16.20 38.26 -7.79
CA TYR A 36 16.51 39.07 -6.60
C TYR A 36 17.92 38.81 -6.07
N ARG A 37 18.33 37.54 -5.99
CA ARG A 37 19.71 37.19 -5.58
C ARG A 37 20.77 37.76 -6.53
N CYS A 38 20.48 37.80 -7.82
CA CYS A 38 21.40 38.34 -8.82
C CYS A 38 21.49 39.86 -8.71
N THR A 39 20.37 40.58 -8.54
CA THR A 39 20.38 42.04 -8.35
C THR A 39 21.08 42.41 -7.05
N ASP A 40 20.84 41.71 -5.94
CA ASP A 40 21.53 41.93 -4.67
C ASP A 40 23.05 41.71 -4.80
N SER A 41 23.44 40.62 -5.46
CA SER A 41 24.85 40.31 -5.71
C SER A 41 25.50 41.33 -6.65
N PHE A 42 24.74 41.86 -7.61
CA PHE A 42 25.21 42.87 -8.55
C PHE A 42 25.39 44.23 -7.86
N GLU A 43 24.44 44.64 -7.01
CA GLU A 43 24.54 45.83 -6.18
C GLU A 43 25.75 45.76 -5.26
N THR A 44 25.89 44.64 -4.53
CA THR A 44 27.03 44.42 -3.63
C THR A 44 28.36 44.45 -4.40
N GLY A 45 28.39 43.84 -5.59
CA GLY A 45 29.55 43.85 -6.47
C GLY A 45 29.93 45.25 -6.93
N LEU A 46 28.96 46.05 -7.39
CA LEU A 46 29.19 47.43 -7.82
C LEU A 46 29.60 48.36 -6.67
N LEU A 47 29.00 48.21 -5.50
CA LEU A 47 29.36 48.98 -4.31
C LEU A 47 30.76 48.64 -3.76
N SER A 48 31.24 47.42 -4.03
CA SER A 48 32.61 47.01 -3.68
C SER A 48 33.67 47.43 -4.69
N ALA A 49 33.26 47.81 -5.91
CA ALA A 49 34.17 48.23 -6.95
C ALA A 49 34.59 49.71 -6.76
N ASP A 50 35.80 50.03 -7.19
CA ASP A 50 36.30 51.41 -7.16
C ASP A 50 35.45 52.31 -8.08
N PRO A 51 34.80 53.37 -7.56
CA PRO A 51 34.03 54.31 -8.37
C PRO A 51 34.83 54.95 -9.51
N ALA A 52 36.15 55.12 -9.37
CA ALA A 52 36.96 55.66 -10.45
C ALA A 52 36.93 54.75 -11.70
N LEU A 53 36.92 53.43 -11.51
CA LEU A 53 36.86 52.43 -12.60
C LEU A 53 35.47 52.31 -13.22
N LEU A 54 34.42 52.68 -12.49
CA LEU A 54 33.04 52.70 -12.98
C LEU A 54 32.74 53.92 -13.88
N GLY A 55 33.73 54.80 -14.09
CA GLY A 55 33.62 55.97 -14.98
C GLY A 55 33.19 57.25 -14.27
N PHE A 56 33.10 57.26 -12.94
CA PHE A 56 32.78 58.49 -12.18
C PHE A 56 33.92 59.52 -12.26
N ALA A 57 35.18 59.08 -12.34
CA ALA A 57 36.34 59.96 -12.53
C ALA A 57 36.27 60.70 -13.88
N ASP A 58 35.95 59.99 -14.96
CA ASP A 58 35.80 60.57 -16.30
C ASP A 58 34.65 61.58 -16.33
N ARG A 59 33.52 61.28 -15.67
CA ARG A 59 32.38 62.20 -15.56
C ARG A 59 32.72 63.48 -14.80
N TYR A 60 33.36 63.38 -13.64
CA TYR A 60 33.79 64.55 -12.87
C TYR A 60 34.76 65.43 -13.68
N SER A 61 35.67 64.81 -14.44
CA SER A 61 36.58 65.55 -15.33
C SER A 61 35.85 66.27 -16.46
N ALA A 62 34.81 65.66 -17.03
CA ALA A 62 33.99 66.24 -18.09
C ALA A 62 33.08 67.38 -17.58
N GLU A 63 32.58 67.26 -16.35
CA GLU A 63 31.75 68.27 -15.69
C GLU A 63 32.58 69.39 -15.03
N GLY A 64 33.91 69.27 -15.02
CA GLY A 64 34.81 70.23 -14.37
C GLY A 64 34.64 70.28 -12.85
N LYS A 65 34.11 69.21 -12.25
CA LYS A 65 33.82 69.11 -10.81
C LYS A 65 35.07 68.66 -10.07
N THR A 66 35.39 69.32 -8.95
CA THR A 66 36.53 68.93 -8.11
C THR A 66 36.21 67.64 -7.37
N ILE A 67 37.08 66.66 -7.49
CA ILE A 67 36.99 65.38 -6.77
C ILE A 67 37.37 65.66 -5.31
N GLU A 68 36.48 65.32 -4.38
CA GLU A 68 36.78 65.37 -2.95
C GLU A 68 37.65 64.17 -2.59
N LYS A 69 38.61 64.36 -1.67
CA LYS A 69 39.48 63.29 -1.19
C LYS A 69 39.19 63.03 0.28
N ASP A 70 39.03 61.77 0.64
CA ASP A 70 38.84 61.37 2.04
C ASP A 70 40.11 61.54 2.87
N GLU A 71 40.00 61.33 4.18
CA GLU A 71 41.12 61.41 5.16
C GLU A 71 42.30 60.48 4.78
N ASP A 72 42.04 59.43 4.01
CA ASP A 72 43.04 58.48 3.49
C ASP A 72 43.64 58.88 2.12
N GLY A 73 43.21 60.01 1.54
CA GLY A 73 43.71 60.54 0.25
C GLY A 73 43.11 59.90 -1.00
N ASN A 74 42.12 59.00 -0.83
CA ASN A 74 41.38 58.36 -1.91
C ASN A 74 40.33 59.31 -2.50
N ASP A 75 40.05 59.15 -3.79
CA ASP A 75 39.05 59.93 -4.51
C ASP A 75 37.63 59.47 -4.11
N THR A 76 36.82 60.40 -3.64
CA THR A 76 35.49 60.12 -3.10
C THR A 76 34.40 60.65 -4.01
N PHE A 77 33.48 59.76 -4.35
CA PHE A 77 32.33 60.06 -5.19
C PHE A 77 31.05 59.79 -4.38
N PRO A 78 30.58 60.74 -3.56
CA PRO A 78 29.43 60.52 -2.67
C PRO A 78 28.12 60.23 -3.44
N GLU A 79 28.02 60.73 -4.68
CA GLU A 79 26.88 60.49 -5.58
C GLU A 79 26.88 59.07 -6.18
N ALA A 80 28.05 58.43 -6.28
CA ALA A 80 28.19 57.12 -6.94
C ALA A 80 27.35 56.04 -6.29
N ARG A 81 27.30 56.03 -4.95
CA ARG A 81 26.50 55.06 -4.19
C ARG A 81 25.00 55.20 -4.51
N LEU A 82 24.47 56.42 -4.42
CA LEU A 82 23.05 56.69 -4.68
C LEU A 82 22.68 56.41 -6.14
N GLU A 83 23.55 56.73 -7.09
CA GLU A 83 23.33 56.46 -8.50
C GLU A 83 23.36 54.95 -8.82
N ILE A 84 24.24 54.18 -8.17
CA ILE A 84 24.26 52.71 -8.26
C ILE A 84 22.95 52.13 -7.70
N GLU A 85 22.53 52.54 -6.50
CA GLU A 85 21.28 52.09 -5.87
C GLU A 85 20.07 52.39 -6.79
N GLU A 86 19.98 53.61 -7.34
CA GLU A 86 18.90 53.98 -8.26
C GLU A 86 18.96 53.19 -9.59
N GLY A 87 20.16 52.98 -10.13
CA GLY A 87 20.39 52.23 -11.35
C GLY A 87 20.01 50.75 -11.21
N VAL A 88 20.40 50.12 -10.09
CA VAL A 88 20.05 48.74 -9.77
C VAL A 88 18.55 48.60 -9.57
N LEU A 89 17.90 49.51 -8.85
CA LEU A 89 16.44 49.49 -8.66
C LEU A 89 15.68 49.59 -10.00
N LYS A 90 16.16 50.45 -10.92
CA LYS A 90 15.60 50.56 -12.28
C LYS A 90 15.80 49.27 -13.08
N LEU A 91 16.98 48.64 -12.95
CA LEU A 91 17.28 47.36 -13.58
C LEU A 91 16.39 46.24 -13.05
N GLU A 92 16.21 46.16 -11.73
CA GLU A 92 15.33 45.19 -11.07
C GLU A 92 13.91 45.31 -11.61
N THR A 93 13.33 46.51 -11.57
CA THR A 93 11.97 46.78 -12.08
C THR A 93 11.84 46.40 -13.56
N LEU A 94 12.87 46.68 -14.37
CA LEU A 94 12.90 46.32 -15.78
C LEU A 94 12.93 44.79 -15.97
N MET A 95 13.77 44.10 -15.20
CA MET A 95 13.91 42.66 -15.26
C MET A 95 12.65 41.95 -14.77
N GLU A 96 12.00 42.41 -13.70
CA GLU A 96 10.72 41.88 -13.24
C GLU A 96 9.68 41.94 -14.36
N ASN A 97 9.55 43.10 -15.02
CA ASN A 97 8.60 43.26 -16.12
C ASN A 97 8.92 42.35 -17.32
N ALA A 98 10.20 42.17 -17.62
CA ALA A 98 10.66 41.34 -18.72
C ALA A 98 10.47 39.85 -18.42
N VAL A 99 10.76 39.42 -17.19
CA VAL A 99 10.57 38.04 -16.73
C VAL A 99 9.07 37.71 -16.73
N ASP A 100 8.23 38.50 -16.06
CA ASP A 100 6.77 38.31 -15.99
C ASP A 100 6.16 38.07 -17.38
N LYS A 101 6.38 38.99 -18.33
CA LYS A 101 5.85 38.87 -19.71
C LYS A 101 6.38 37.68 -20.50
N ASN A 102 7.65 37.31 -20.33
CA ASN A 102 8.24 36.22 -21.08
C ASN A 102 7.85 34.87 -20.48
N PHE A 103 7.69 34.80 -19.17
CA PHE A 103 7.29 33.60 -18.46
C PHE A 103 5.78 33.34 -18.54
N ASP A 104 4.94 34.38 -18.64
CA ASP A 104 3.53 34.24 -19.05
C ASP A 104 3.42 33.57 -20.44
N ARG A 105 4.27 33.97 -21.39
CA ARG A 105 4.31 33.37 -22.73
C ARG A 105 4.80 31.93 -22.68
N LEU A 106 5.80 31.65 -21.83
CA LEU A 106 6.28 30.30 -21.61
C LEU A 106 5.19 29.42 -21.00
N GLU A 107 4.44 29.90 -20.02
CA GLU A 107 3.31 29.19 -19.41
C GLU A 107 2.30 28.80 -20.47
N ILE A 108 1.82 29.78 -21.24
CA ILE A 108 0.82 29.56 -22.28
C ILE A 108 1.35 28.58 -23.34
N TRP A 109 2.61 28.74 -23.77
CA TRP A 109 3.20 27.87 -24.78
C TRP A 109 3.36 26.44 -24.27
N THR A 110 3.83 26.27 -23.04
CA THR A 110 4.10 24.96 -22.43
C THR A 110 2.81 24.19 -22.17
N LEU A 111 1.79 24.84 -21.60
CA LEU A 111 0.47 24.24 -21.36
C LEU A 111 -0.33 23.99 -22.64
N ARG A 112 0.08 24.60 -23.77
CA ARG A 112 -0.59 24.43 -25.07
C ARG A 112 0.10 23.43 -26.00
N ASN A 113 1.40 23.17 -25.82
CA ASN A 113 2.17 22.35 -26.76
C ASN A 113 2.93 21.19 -26.11
N VAL A 114 3.37 21.32 -24.85
CA VAL A 114 4.22 20.32 -24.19
C VAL A 114 3.40 19.50 -23.19
N LEU A 115 2.75 20.18 -22.24
CA LEU A 115 1.95 19.57 -21.18
C LEU A 115 0.48 19.48 -21.60
N CYS A 116 0.24 18.95 -22.79
CA CYS A 116 -1.10 18.79 -23.36
C CYS A 116 -1.18 17.53 -24.22
N LEU A 117 -2.39 17.03 -24.41
CA LEU A 117 -2.67 16.01 -25.41
C LEU A 117 -2.81 16.67 -26.80
N PRO A 118 -2.47 15.96 -27.89
CA PRO A 118 -2.58 16.48 -29.25
C PRO A 118 -3.98 17.02 -29.55
N ARG A 119 -4.06 18.32 -29.89
CA ARG A 119 -5.31 19.00 -30.23
C ARG A 119 -5.60 18.84 -31.72
N GLY A 120 -6.64 18.09 -32.07
CA GLY A 120 -7.02 17.81 -33.45
C GLY A 120 -7.70 16.45 -33.60
N GLU A 121 -7.43 15.55 -32.67
CA GLU A 121 -8.10 14.26 -32.53
C GLU A 121 -8.81 14.27 -31.19
N GLU A 122 -9.99 14.91 -31.10
CA GLU A 122 -10.77 15.01 -29.85
C GLU A 122 -11.10 13.63 -29.24
N GLU A 123 -10.99 12.56 -30.04
CA GLU A 123 -11.15 11.19 -29.60
C GLU A 123 -9.88 10.58 -29.00
N LEU A 124 -8.67 11.10 -29.29
CA LEU A 124 -7.41 10.50 -28.83
C LEU A 124 -7.35 10.41 -27.31
N VAL A 125 -7.90 11.40 -26.61
CA VAL A 125 -8.03 11.41 -25.14
C VAL A 125 -8.71 10.14 -24.61
N ASN A 126 -9.67 9.58 -25.36
CA ASN A 126 -10.37 8.35 -25.00
C ASN A 126 -9.55 7.08 -25.26
N TRP A 127 -8.52 7.17 -26.11
CA TRP A 127 -7.62 6.07 -26.46
C TRP A 127 -6.33 6.07 -25.64
N VAL A 128 -6.00 7.18 -24.98
CA VAL A 128 -4.83 7.26 -24.09
C VAL A 128 -5.12 6.46 -22.82
N ARG A 129 -4.26 5.48 -22.53
CA ARG A 129 -4.30 4.66 -21.31
C ARG A 129 -2.96 4.79 -20.60
N LEU A 130 -2.98 5.16 -19.32
CA LEU A 130 -1.75 5.24 -18.51
C LEU A 130 -1.29 3.83 -18.15
N GLY A 131 0.01 3.66 -17.92
CA GLY A 131 0.63 2.35 -17.67
C GLY A 131 0.02 1.61 -16.48
N HIS A 132 -0.36 2.30 -15.41
CA HIS A 132 -1.00 1.66 -14.24
C HIS A 132 -2.41 1.15 -14.51
N TYR A 133 -3.03 1.53 -15.63
CA TYR A 133 -4.30 0.95 -16.05
C TYR A 133 -4.15 -0.36 -16.82
N GLU A 134 -2.96 -0.78 -17.27
CA GLU A 134 -2.77 -1.93 -18.19
C GLU A 134 -3.43 -3.23 -17.70
N ASN A 135 -3.34 -3.50 -16.39
CA ASN A 135 -3.90 -4.69 -15.77
C ASN A 135 -5.33 -4.52 -15.24
N LEU A 136 -5.92 -3.33 -15.40
CA LEU A 136 -7.30 -3.08 -15.01
C LEU A 136 -8.23 -3.65 -16.09
N GLN A 137 -9.02 -4.66 -15.72
CA GLN A 137 -10.15 -5.09 -16.53
C GLN A 137 -11.33 -4.17 -16.22
N THR A 138 -11.86 -3.48 -17.23
CA THR A 138 -13.12 -2.74 -17.07
C THR A 138 -14.21 -3.73 -16.68
N PRO A 139 -14.84 -3.60 -15.51
CA PRO A 139 -15.87 -4.53 -15.08
C PRO A 139 -17.00 -4.55 -16.12
N SER A 140 -17.52 -5.75 -16.42
CA SER A 140 -18.71 -5.89 -17.27
C SER A 140 -19.83 -5.01 -16.70
N LYS A 141 -20.65 -4.41 -17.57
CA LYS A 141 -21.81 -3.58 -17.21
C LYS A 141 -22.95 -4.39 -16.57
N ASP A 142 -22.70 -5.64 -16.21
CA ASP A 142 -23.64 -6.50 -15.51
C ASP A 142 -23.73 -6.10 -14.04
N THR A 143 -24.76 -5.33 -13.72
CA THR A 143 -25.14 -4.80 -12.38
C THR A 143 -25.56 -5.90 -11.38
N THR A 144 -24.95 -7.09 -11.45
CA THR A 144 -25.24 -8.18 -10.52
C THR A 144 -24.59 -7.96 -9.15
N LEU A 145 -23.46 -7.25 -9.12
CA LEU A 145 -22.72 -6.93 -7.90
C LEU A 145 -23.17 -5.57 -7.33
N THR A 146 -24.35 -5.53 -6.74
CA THR A 146 -24.84 -4.36 -6.01
C THR A 146 -24.16 -4.24 -4.64
N PRO A 147 -24.03 -3.03 -4.06
CA PRO A 147 -23.46 -2.87 -2.72
C PRO A 147 -24.21 -3.71 -1.66
N GLU A 148 -25.53 -3.89 -1.81
CA GLU A 148 -26.35 -4.77 -0.99
C GLU A 148 -25.93 -6.26 -1.09
N SER A 149 -25.62 -6.74 -2.31
CA SER A 149 -25.08 -8.09 -2.50
C SER A 149 -23.71 -8.28 -1.83
N LEU A 150 -22.90 -7.22 -1.77
CA LEU A 150 -21.60 -7.23 -1.09
C LEU A 150 -21.80 -7.29 0.44
N TYR A 151 -22.71 -6.48 1.00
CA TYR A 151 -22.99 -6.50 2.44
C TYR A 151 -23.56 -7.84 2.89
N THR A 152 -24.48 -8.43 2.12
CA THR A 152 -25.01 -9.76 2.41
C THR A 152 -23.93 -10.83 2.32
N LEU A 153 -23.01 -10.76 1.35
CA LEU A 153 -21.87 -11.68 1.25
C LEU A 153 -20.88 -11.52 2.41
N ARG A 154 -20.57 -10.29 2.82
CA ARG A 154 -19.74 -10.01 4.01
C ARG A 154 -20.38 -10.59 5.27
N ARG A 155 -21.69 -10.39 5.46
CA ARG A 155 -22.43 -10.97 6.59
C ARG A 155 -22.38 -12.49 6.55
N LYS A 156 -22.58 -13.10 5.38
CA LYS A 156 -22.49 -14.55 5.19
C LYS A 156 -21.10 -15.10 5.52
N LEU A 157 -20.03 -14.39 5.13
CA LEU A 157 -18.65 -14.76 5.46
C LEU A 157 -18.45 -14.76 6.98
N ILE A 158 -18.88 -13.70 7.67
CA ILE A 158 -18.76 -13.58 9.13
C ILE A 158 -19.49 -14.73 9.84
N GLU A 159 -20.74 -15.01 9.45
CA GLU A 159 -21.50 -16.12 10.05
C GLU A 159 -20.85 -17.48 9.77
N THR A 160 -20.32 -17.68 8.56
CA THR A 160 -19.61 -18.92 8.19
C THR A 160 -18.32 -19.07 9.00
N GLN A 161 -17.58 -17.98 9.22
CA GLN A 161 -16.36 -17.97 10.02
C GLN A 161 -16.67 -18.29 11.50
N LYS A 162 -17.74 -17.71 12.05
CA LYS A 162 -18.22 -17.98 13.40
C LYS A 162 -18.63 -19.44 13.58
N LEU A 163 -19.38 -19.98 12.62
CA LEU A 163 -19.78 -21.39 12.63
C LEU A 163 -18.55 -22.31 12.55
N ASN A 164 -17.59 -22.02 11.67
CA ASN A 164 -16.37 -22.80 11.55
C ASN A 164 -15.55 -22.80 12.85
N ALA A 165 -15.44 -21.65 13.53
CA ALA A 165 -14.77 -21.56 14.82
C ALA A 165 -15.46 -22.43 15.90
N ALA A 166 -16.79 -22.41 15.95
CA ALA A 166 -17.56 -23.25 16.87
C ALA A 166 -17.39 -24.75 16.56
N LEU A 167 -17.44 -25.13 15.28
CA LEU A 167 -17.25 -26.51 14.84
C LEU A 167 -15.84 -27.02 15.18
N ALA A 168 -14.81 -26.19 14.95
CA ALA A 168 -13.44 -26.53 15.32
C ALA A 168 -13.27 -26.73 16.84
N ALA A 169 -13.95 -25.93 17.66
CA ALA A 169 -13.95 -26.09 19.11
C ALA A 169 -14.63 -27.39 19.55
N GLU A 170 -15.80 -27.72 18.98
CA GLU A 170 -16.50 -28.98 19.27
C GLU A 170 -15.72 -30.20 18.77
N LYS A 171 -15.10 -30.14 17.60
CA LYS A 171 -14.20 -31.19 17.11
C LYS A 171 -13.09 -31.46 18.11
N LYS A 172 -12.41 -30.41 18.58
CA LYS A 172 -11.34 -30.54 19.60
C LYS A 172 -11.86 -31.16 20.90
N ARG A 173 -13.07 -30.79 21.33
CA ARG A 173 -13.72 -31.36 22.51
C ARG A 173 -14.03 -32.84 22.34
N ASN A 174 -14.60 -33.22 21.21
CA ASN A 174 -14.91 -34.60 20.85
C ASN A 174 -13.64 -35.44 20.76
N ASP A 175 -12.58 -34.92 20.12
CA ASP A 175 -11.28 -35.60 20.04
C ASP A 175 -10.68 -35.84 21.43
N ALA A 176 -10.77 -34.87 22.34
CA ALA A 176 -10.31 -35.02 23.72
C ALA A 176 -11.15 -36.04 24.52
N GLN A 177 -12.47 -36.08 24.31
CA GLN A 177 -13.35 -37.08 24.91
C GLN A 177 -13.03 -38.48 24.38
N ILE A 178 -12.86 -38.63 23.07
CA ILE A 178 -12.45 -39.90 22.45
C ILE A 178 -11.09 -40.34 22.99
N ALA A 179 -10.13 -39.43 23.15
CA ALA A 179 -8.84 -39.75 23.75
C ALA A 179 -8.96 -40.24 25.20
N ARG A 180 -9.82 -39.61 26.02
CA ARG A 180 -10.10 -40.06 27.40
C ARG A 180 -10.75 -41.45 27.41
N LEU A 181 -11.75 -41.67 26.57
CA LEU A 181 -12.43 -42.98 26.46
C LEU A 181 -11.45 -44.07 25.97
N LYS A 182 -10.60 -43.74 25.00
CA LYS A 182 -9.53 -44.65 24.54
C LYS A 182 -8.53 -44.92 25.66
N ALA A 183 -8.12 -43.93 26.45
CA ALA A 183 -7.22 -44.13 27.59
C ALA A 183 -7.82 -45.01 28.69
N LEU A 184 -9.15 -45.04 28.85
CA LEU A 184 -9.84 -45.95 29.76
C LEU A 184 -9.92 -47.38 29.21
N LEU A 185 -9.97 -47.53 27.88
CA LEU A 185 -10.03 -48.84 27.20
C LEU A 185 -8.64 -49.47 26.98
N LEU A 186 -7.58 -48.67 26.90
CA LEU A 186 -6.20 -49.16 26.84
C LEU A 186 -5.65 -49.35 28.26
N PRO A 187 -5.19 -50.55 28.65
CA PRO A 187 -4.49 -50.72 29.92
C PRO A 187 -3.19 -49.91 29.88
N SER A 188 -3.00 -49.03 30.88
CA SER A 188 -1.79 -48.23 31.05
C SER A 188 -0.53 -49.13 31.03
N PRO A 189 0.52 -48.81 30.25
CA PRO A 189 1.79 -49.50 30.40
C PRO A 189 2.33 -49.18 31.80
N THR A 190 2.45 -50.22 32.62
CA THR A 190 2.99 -50.15 33.98
C THR A 190 4.41 -49.56 33.95
N LYS A 191 4.53 -48.31 34.37
CA LYS A 191 5.83 -47.68 34.68
C LYS A 191 6.42 -48.43 35.88
N ARG A 192 7.38 -49.34 35.64
CA ARG A 192 8.22 -49.96 36.68
C ARG A 192 9.16 -48.90 37.24
N GLU A 193 8.92 -48.44 38.47
CA GLU A 193 9.96 -47.84 39.31
C GLU A 193 10.53 -48.92 40.26
N PRO A 194 11.86 -48.97 40.48
CA PRO A 194 12.50 -50.02 41.26
C PRO A 194 12.32 -49.81 42.77
N ARG A 195 12.00 -50.91 43.45
CA ARG A 195 11.80 -51.00 44.90
C ARG A 195 13.14 -50.87 45.64
N SER A 196 13.18 -50.05 46.69
CA SER A 196 14.10 -50.24 47.82
C SER A 196 13.29 -50.49 49.09
N SER A 197 13.63 -51.58 49.75
CA SER A 197 12.98 -52.17 50.92
C SER A 197 13.48 -51.56 52.23
N THR A 198 12.60 -51.40 53.23
CA THR A 198 12.80 -51.82 54.64
C THR A 198 11.47 -51.71 55.42
N SER A 199 11.22 -52.69 56.29
CA SER A 199 9.96 -53.07 56.97
C SER A 199 9.65 -52.24 58.26
N PRO A 200 8.76 -52.68 59.20
CA PRO A 200 7.32 -52.36 59.25
C PRO A 200 6.85 -51.75 60.60
N ALA A 201 5.77 -50.96 60.60
CA ALA A 201 4.96 -50.71 61.81
C ALA A 201 3.50 -50.35 61.48
N LYS A 202 2.61 -50.73 62.39
CA LYS A 202 1.14 -50.90 62.30
C LYS A 202 0.33 -49.56 62.45
N PRO A 203 -1.02 -49.58 62.39
CA PRO A 203 -1.81 -48.71 61.51
C PRO A 203 -2.49 -47.54 62.23
N ASN A 204 -2.98 -46.56 61.46
CA ASN A 204 -4.24 -45.88 61.76
C ASN A 204 -4.77 -45.05 60.58
N GLY A 205 -6.07 -45.18 60.33
CA GLY A 205 -6.91 -44.03 59.98
C GLY A 205 -7.16 -43.69 58.51
N THR A 206 -8.21 -44.32 57.96
CA THR A 206 -9.34 -43.68 57.25
C THR A 206 -9.20 -43.04 55.84
N GLN A 207 -10.15 -43.48 55.00
CA GLN A 207 -10.81 -42.83 53.85
C GLN A 207 -10.36 -43.14 52.41
N ASP A 208 -11.08 -44.12 51.85
CA ASP A 208 -11.74 -44.16 50.54
C ASP A 208 -11.48 -43.03 49.53
N THR A 209 -11.05 -43.43 48.34
CA THR A 209 -11.65 -43.06 47.03
C THR A 209 -11.01 -43.96 45.96
N THR A 210 -11.27 -45.25 46.03
CA THR A 210 -10.98 -46.16 44.92
C THR A 210 -12.02 -45.95 43.83
N ALA A 211 -11.56 -45.71 42.60
CA ALA A 211 -12.38 -45.41 41.43
C ALA A 211 -13.59 -46.37 41.33
N PRO A 212 -14.84 -45.86 41.27
CA PRO A 212 -16.07 -46.64 41.44
C PRO A 212 -16.32 -47.73 40.38
N PHE A 213 -15.49 -47.80 39.34
CA PHE A 213 -15.61 -48.76 38.24
C PHE A 213 -14.39 -49.67 38.04
N ALA A 214 -13.38 -49.60 38.93
CA ALA A 214 -12.20 -50.47 38.83
C ALA A 214 -12.54 -51.97 38.96
N PHE A 215 -13.69 -52.33 39.53
CA PHE A 215 -14.11 -53.72 39.66
C PHE A 215 -14.46 -54.37 38.30
N LEU A 216 -14.86 -53.60 37.28
CA LEU A 216 -15.28 -54.16 35.98
C LEU A 216 -14.11 -54.74 35.18
N THR A 217 -12.88 -54.31 35.44
CA THR A 217 -11.68 -54.76 34.72
C THR A 217 -10.93 -55.89 35.45
N HIS A 218 -11.13 -56.02 36.77
CA HIS A 218 -10.35 -56.93 37.62
C HIS A 218 -11.12 -58.18 38.09
N THR A 219 -12.42 -58.27 37.82
CA THR A 219 -13.21 -59.45 38.18
C THR A 219 -13.30 -60.41 36.99
N PRO A 220 -12.82 -61.68 37.10
CA PRO A 220 -12.84 -62.64 35.99
C PRO A 220 -14.26 -63.01 35.53
N ALA A 221 -15.29 -62.77 36.35
CA ALA A 221 -16.70 -62.95 35.96
C ALA A 221 -17.22 -61.88 34.97
N ALA A 222 -16.57 -60.71 34.87
CA ALA A 222 -16.96 -59.62 33.96
C ALA A 222 -16.28 -59.73 32.58
N GLN A 223 -15.25 -60.57 32.44
CA GLN A 223 -14.54 -60.81 31.17
C GLN A 223 -15.23 -61.86 30.28
N THR A 224 -16.27 -62.53 30.78
CA THR A 224 -17.10 -63.47 29.99
C THR A 224 -18.48 -62.87 29.74
N PRO A 225 -18.83 -62.45 28.51
CA PRO A 225 -20.20 -62.11 28.18
C PRO A 225 -21.02 -63.41 28.13
N ARG A 226 -21.70 -63.74 29.23
CA ARG A 226 -22.73 -64.78 29.24
C ARG A 226 -23.95 -64.21 28.52
N HIS A 227 -24.12 -64.54 27.24
CA HIS A 227 -25.36 -64.26 26.50
C HIS A 227 -26.54 -64.96 27.19
N PRO A 228 -27.57 -64.23 27.68
CA PRO A 228 -28.89 -64.79 27.83
C PRO A 228 -29.64 -64.52 26.51
N THR A 229 -30.04 -65.58 25.82
CA THR A 229 -31.08 -65.53 24.79
C THR A 229 -32.31 -64.80 25.32
N PRO A 230 -32.90 -63.81 24.60
CA PRO A 230 -34.13 -63.18 25.05
C PRO A 230 -35.35 -64.10 24.79
N PRO A 231 -36.24 -64.32 25.77
CA PRO A 231 -37.60 -64.77 25.51
C PRO A 231 -38.42 -63.65 24.83
N PRO A 232 -39.51 -63.99 24.12
CA PRO A 232 -40.24 -63.06 23.27
C PRO A 232 -41.12 -62.12 24.10
N ASN A 233 -41.33 -60.92 23.57
CA ASN A 233 -42.25 -59.87 24.03
C ASN A 233 -41.82 -59.04 25.26
N LEU A 234 -41.33 -57.82 24.96
CA LEU A 234 -41.75 -56.61 25.67
C LEU A 234 -41.46 -55.39 24.78
N GLN A 235 -42.55 -54.75 24.34
CA GLN A 235 -42.55 -53.50 23.59
C GLN A 235 -42.00 -52.36 24.45
N TYR A 236 -40.96 -51.67 23.96
CA TYR A 236 -40.64 -50.32 24.41
C TYR A 236 -40.59 -49.36 23.22
N ARG A 237 -41.39 -48.31 23.39
CA ARG A 237 -41.75 -47.22 22.49
C ARG A 237 -40.53 -46.34 22.15
N ILE A 238 -40.29 -46.14 20.85
CA ILE A 238 -39.33 -45.18 20.30
C ILE A 238 -40.03 -43.83 20.11
N PRO A 239 -39.51 -42.69 20.58
CA PRO A 239 -39.94 -41.39 20.09
C PRO A 239 -39.15 -41.03 18.82
N ASN A 240 -39.89 -40.81 17.74
CA ASN A 240 -39.41 -40.30 16.46
C ASN A 240 -38.85 -38.87 16.62
N THR A 241 -37.66 -38.63 16.08
CA THR A 241 -37.20 -37.29 15.69
C THR A 241 -36.59 -37.39 14.29
N THR A 242 -37.36 -36.93 13.31
CA THR A 242 -37.00 -36.81 11.90
C THR A 242 -36.19 -35.54 11.70
N TYR A 243 -34.94 -35.64 11.25
CA TYR A 243 -34.25 -34.54 10.58
C TYR A 243 -33.67 -35.05 9.26
N ASN A 244 -34.10 -34.39 8.18
CA ASN A 244 -33.86 -34.72 6.78
C ASN A 244 -32.37 -34.64 6.41
N THR A 245 -31.78 -35.79 6.06
CA THR A 245 -30.47 -35.92 5.41
C THR A 245 -30.67 -36.07 3.89
N HIS A 246 -31.03 -34.99 3.21
CA HIS A 246 -31.13 -34.95 1.75
C HIS A 246 -30.33 -33.78 1.14
N ILE A 247 -29.06 -33.57 1.51
CA ILE A 247 -28.15 -32.69 0.72
C ILE A 247 -26.68 -33.19 0.75
N LEU A 248 -26.43 -34.49 0.87
CA LEU A 248 -25.06 -35.04 0.87
C LEU A 248 -24.81 -36.11 -0.21
N HIS A 249 -25.47 -36.01 -1.38
CA HIS A 249 -25.18 -36.90 -2.52
C HIS A 249 -24.49 -36.22 -3.72
N ASP A 250 -24.27 -34.90 -3.69
CA ASP A 250 -23.85 -34.16 -4.90
C ASP A 250 -22.40 -33.63 -4.92
N LEU A 251 -21.50 -34.20 -4.11
CA LEU A 251 -20.08 -33.78 -4.06
C LEU A 251 -19.08 -34.90 -4.39
N ALA A 252 -19.43 -35.80 -5.31
CA ALA A 252 -18.50 -36.78 -5.85
C ALA A 252 -18.40 -36.69 -7.39
N THR A 253 -17.90 -35.57 -7.90
CA THR A 253 -17.36 -35.48 -9.27
C THR A 253 -15.86 -35.16 -9.21
N PRO A 254 -14.99 -36.03 -9.72
CA PRO A 254 -13.54 -35.77 -9.74
C PRO A 254 -13.16 -34.80 -10.88
N LEU A 255 -12.42 -33.75 -10.51
CA LEU A 255 -11.74 -32.82 -11.42
C LEU A 255 -10.65 -33.54 -12.24
N PRO A 256 -10.48 -33.27 -13.54
CA PRO A 256 -9.38 -33.81 -14.33
C PRO A 256 -8.05 -33.10 -14.02
N ALA A 257 -6.98 -33.90 -13.90
CA ALA A 257 -5.63 -33.44 -13.58
C ALA A 257 -4.99 -32.60 -14.72
N PRO A 258 -4.16 -31.60 -14.40
CA PRO A 258 -3.42 -30.83 -15.41
C PRO A 258 -2.13 -31.56 -15.84
N THR A 259 -2.00 -31.79 -17.16
CA THR A 259 -0.74 -32.22 -17.80
C THR A 259 0.26 -31.05 -17.90
N PRO A 260 1.55 -31.25 -17.62
CA PRO A 260 2.57 -30.21 -17.78
C PRO A 260 2.98 -30.07 -19.25
N ARG A 261 2.64 -28.94 -19.88
CA ARG A 261 3.20 -28.52 -21.18
C ARG A 261 4.40 -27.60 -20.93
N ILE A 262 5.58 -28.05 -21.34
CA ILE A 262 6.80 -27.25 -21.44
C ILE A 262 6.73 -26.48 -22.78
N PRO A 263 6.92 -25.14 -22.80
CA PRO A 263 7.25 -24.43 -24.03
C PRO A 263 8.76 -24.20 -24.12
N THR A 264 9.40 -24.91 -25.06
CA THR A 264 10.75 -24.63 -25.54
C THR A 264 10.64 -23.79 -26.81
N THR A 265 10.91 -22.48 -26.75
CA THR A 265 11.21 -21.69 -27.95
C THR A 265 12.11 -20.51 -27.59
N ALA A 266 13.33 -20.56 -28.14
CA ALA A 266 14.34 -19.50 -28.11
C ALA A 266 13.95 -18.32 -29.03
N PRO A 267 14.45 -17.09 -28.77
CA PRO A 267 14.31 -15.98 -29.70
C PRO A 267 15.35 -16.10 -30.83
N ARG A 268 14.89 -16.22 -32.08
CA ARG A 268 15.72 -15.93 -33.26
C ARG A 268 15.79 -14.42 -33.47
N TYR A 269 16.99 -13.87 -33.35
CA TYR A 269 17.37 -12.59 -33.92
C TYR A 269 17.08 -12.57 -35.43
N HIS A 270 16.28 -11.62 -35.90
CA HIS A 270 16.35 -11.17 -37.29
C HIS A 270 16.87 -9.74 -37.34
N ARG A 271 18.11 -9.66 -37.80
CA ARG A 271 18.84 -8.48 -38.25
C ARG A 271 18.48 -8.26 -39.73
N ALA A 272 18.01 -7.07 -40.07
CA ALA A 272 18.08 -6.49 -41.42
C ALA A 272 18.65 -5.06 -41.20
N ALA A 273 19.90 -4.75 -41.54
CA ALA A 273 20.44 -4.52 -42.89
C ALA A 273 19.53 -3.56 -43.67
N HIS A 274 19.76 -2.24 -43.63
CA HIS A 274 20.65 -1.53 -44.58
C HIS A 274 20.60 -2.12 -45.98
N PHE A 275 19.90 -1.44 -46.90
CA PHE A 275 20.36 -1.13 -48.26
C PHE A 275 19.44 -0.03 -48.85
N GLU A 276 20.11 0.98 -49.43
CA GLU A 276 19.64 2.16 -50.19
C GLU A 276 18.88 3.28 -49.45
#